data_AF-A0A949YXP5-F1
#
_entry.id   AF-A0A949YXP5-F1
#
_cell.length_a   1.000
_cell.length_b   1.000
_cell.length_c   1.000
_cell.angle_alpha   90.00
_cell.angle_beta   90.00
_cell.angle_gamma   90.00
#
_symmetry.space_group_name_H-M   'P 1'
#
loop_
_entity.id
_entity.type
_entity.pdbx_description
1 polymer ?
#
loop_
_entity_poly.entity_id
_entity_poly.type
_entity_poly.pdbx_seq_one_letter_code
_entity_poly.pdbx_strand_id
1 'polypeptide(L)'
;MTKLREKFLLLVIFAVAPALVGLATFALSFQRAERVSFCASCHTMTPWVDDLHNPTSTSLASRHYNNRWILDNQCYTCHANYGFFGPILTKLESMRHVAIYYGLMHMPKEIQLTRPFPNSNCLQCHGHAAQFKTKPVHVAVMTTLLNNQLSCITCHRPIHTVQR
;
A
#
# COMPACT_ATOMS: atom_id res chain seq x y z
N MET A 1 12.03 45.71 -27.22
CA MET A 1 11.11 44.97 -26.32
C MET A 1 10.76 43.56 -26.82
N THR A 2 10.78 43.28 -28.12
CA THR A 2 10.48 41.97 -28.73
C THR A 2 11.44 40.84 -28.33
N LYS A 3 12.77 41.07 -28.39
CA LYS A 3 13.78 40.05 -28.02
C LYS A 3 13.75 39.63 -26.55
N LEU A 4 13.35 40.51 -25.63
CA LEU A 4 13.22 40.17 -24.21
C LEU A 4 11.97 39.31 -23.97
N ARG A 5 10.88 39.60 -24.70
CA ARG A 5 9.65 38.78 -24.69
C ARG A 5 9.90 37.38 -25.25
N GLU A 6 10.67 37.25 -26.32
CA GLU A 6 11.05 35.97 -26.93
C GLU A 6 11.93 35.12 -26.00
N LYS A 7 12.95 35.72 -25.37
CA LYS A 7 13.80 35.02 -24.40
C LYS A 7 13.03 34.57 -23.16
N PHE A 8 12.09 35.39 -22.69
CA PHE A 8 11.22 35.04 -21.57
C PHE A 8 10.23 33.92 -21.95
N LEU A 9 9.65 33.97 -23.15
CA LEU A 9 8.82 32.88 -23.70
C LEU A 9 9.60 31.57 -23.81
N LEU A 10 10.85 31.60 -24.30
CA LEU A 10 11.72 30.43 -24.35
C LEU A 10 12.01 29.89 -22.95
N LEU A 11 12.31 30.76 -21.97
CA LEU A 11 12.51 30.33 -20.58
C LEU A 11 11.26 29.67 -19.99
N VAL A 12 10.06 30.23 -20.22
CA VAL A 12 8.79 29.64 -19.77
C VAL A 12 8.55 28.29 -20.45
N ILE A 13 8.78 28.18 -21.76
CA ILE A 13 8.56 26.95 -22.53
C ILE A 13 9.57 25.85 -22.18
N PHE A 14 10.83 26.19 -21.92
CA PHE A 14 11.88 25.20 -21.67
C PHE A 14 12.13 24.90 -20.19
N ALA A 15 11.76 25.79 -19.27
CA ALA A 15 11.93 25.56 -17.83
C ALA A 15 10.59 25.30 -17.14
N VAL A 16 9.61 26.20 -17.29
CA VAL A 16 8.36 26.13 -16.51
C VAL A 16 7.45 25.03 -17.02
N ALA A 17 7.23 24.94 -18.33
CA ALA A 17 6.34 23.91 -18.88
C ALA A 17 6.82 22.48 -18.61
N PRO A 18 8.12 22.12 -18.81
CA PRO A 18 8.63 20.80 -18.46
C PRO A 18 8.60 20.52 -16.96
N ALA A 19 8.85 21.54 -16.11
CA ALA A 19 8.75 21.38 -14.67
C ALA A 19 7.31 21.05 -14.23
N LEU A 20 6.31 21.74 -14.78
CA LEU A 20 4.90 21.47 -14.49
C LEU A 20 4.47 20.08 -14.98
N VAL A 21 4.87 19.70 -16.19
CA VAL A 21 4.61 18.35 -16.73
C VAL A 21 5.30 17.29 -15.88
N GLY A 22 6.55 17.52 -15.47
CA GLY A 22 7.30 16.64 -14.59
C GLY A 22 6.61 16.45 -13.25
N LEU A 23 6.14 17.53 -12.62
CA LEU A 23 5.42 17.48 -11.35
C LEU A 23 4.09 16.73 -11.48
N ALA A 24 3.32 17.00 -12.54
CA ALA A 24 2.07 16.31 -12.82
C ALA A 24 2.30 14.80 -13.05
N THR A 25 3.32 14.46 -13.84
CA THR A 25 3.70 13.06 -14.12
C THR A 25 4.14 12.36 -12.84
N PHE A 26 4.93 13.03 -12.00
CA PHE A 26 5.35 12.50 -10.71
C PHE A 26 4.14 12.21 -9.81
N ALA A 27 3.23 13.17 -9.65
CA ALA A 27 2.03 13.00 -8.82
C ALA A 27 1.16 11.83 -9.29
N LEU A 28 0.93 11.72 -10.60
CA LEU A 28 0.15 10.62 -11.20
C LEU A 28 0.85 9.26 -11.03
N SER A 29 2.18 9.21 -11.22
CA SER A 29 2.96 7.99 -11.04
C SER A 29 2.98 7.55 -9.59
N PHE A 30 3.09 8.51 -8.67
CA PHE A 30 3.04 8.28 -7.23
C PHE A 30 1.73 7.61 -6.83
N GLN A 31 0.59 8.09 -7.32
CA GLN A 31 -0.74 7.48 -7.07
C GLN A 31 -0.90 6.13 -7.77
N ARG A 32 -0.42 5.97 -9.01
CA ARG A 32 -0.50 4.69 -9.74
C ARG A 32 0.26 3.57 -9.03
N ALA A 33 1.34 3.89 -8.32
CA ALA A 33 2.13 2.94 -7.55
C ALA A 33 1.38 2.32 -6.33
N GLU A 34 0.13 2.73 -6.09
CA GLU A 34 -0.72 2.22 -5.00
C GLU A 34 -1.73 1.18 -5.49
N ARG A 35 -1.91 1.07 -6.81
CA ARG A 35 -2.90 0.20 -7.42
C ARG A 35 -2.44 -1.25 -7.45
N VAL A 36 -3.40 -2.17 -7.38
CA VAL A 36 -3.15 -3.61 -7.55
C VAL A 36 -2.42 -3.90 -8.87
N SER A 37 -2.78 -3.20 -9.96
CA SER A 37 -2.12 -3.36 -11.27
C SER A 37 -0.63 -3.05 -11.26
N PHE A 38 -0.18 -2.13 -10.40
CA PHE A 38 1.25 -1.83 -10.24
C PHE A 38 1.94 -2.96 -9.47
N CYS A 39 1.37 -3.41 -8.35
CA CYS A 39 1.90 -4.55 -7.61
C CYS A 39 1.97 -5.83 -8.46
N ALA A 40 0.95 -6.06 -9.30
CA ALA A 40 0.85 -7.19 -10.21
C ALA A 40 1.83 -7.12 -11.40
N SER A 41 2.51 -5.98 -11.62
CA SER A 41 3.50 -5.85 -12.68
C SER A 41 4.80 -6.62 -12.39
N CYS A 42 5.05 -6.95 -11.12
CA CYS A 42 6.15 -7.81 -10.71
C CYS A 42 5.68 -9.27 -10.67
N HIS A 43 6.29 -10.14 -11.47
CA HIS A 43 5.98 -11.58 -11.47
C HIS A 43 6.14 -12.24 -10.09
N THR A 44 7.04 -11.71 -9.24
CA THR A 44 7.23 -12.19 -7.87
C THR A 44 6.01 -11.98 -6.99
N MET A 45 5.05 -11.14 -7.37
CA MET A 45 3.82 -10.89 -6.62
C MET A 45 2.63 -11.76 -7.07
N THR A 46 2.78 -12.54 -8.15
CA THR A 46 1.68 -13.33 -8.74
C THR A 46 0.91 -14.18 -7.72
N PRO A 47 1.54 -14.97 -6.83
CA PRO A 47 0.77 -15.79 -5.87
C PRO A 47 -0.15 -14.98 -4.96
N TRP A 48 0.27 -13.78 -4.55
CA TRP A 48 -0.53 -12.90 -3.68
C TRP A 48 -1.69 -12.24 -4.44
N VAL A 49 -1.45 -11.87 -5.71
CA VAL A 49 -2.49 -11.31 -6.59
C VAL A 49 -3.52 -12.37 -6.96
N ASP A 50 -3.09 -13.61 -7.19
CA ASP A 50 -3.98 -14.73 -7.48
C ASP A 50 -4.87 -15.06 -6.26
N ASP A 51 -4.29 -15.09 -5.06
CA ASP A 51 -5.08 -15.24 -3.82
C ASP A 51 -6.08 -14.08 -3.64
N LEU A 52 -5.67 -12.84 -3.86
CA LEU A 52 -6.53 -11.66 -3.78
C LEU A 52 -7.74 -11.78 -4.71
N HIS A 53 -7.55 -12.28 -5.94
CA HIS A 53 -8.60 -12.43 -6.93
C HIS A 53 -9.39 -13.74 -6.82
N ASN A 54 -8.92 -14.73 -6.05
CA ASN A 54 -9.61 -16.01 -5.93
C ASN A 54 -10.93 -15.86 -5.13
N PRO A 55 -12.10 -16.03 -5.76
CA PRO A 55 -13.40 -15.84 -5.09
C PRO A 55 -13.72 -16.92 -4.05
N THR A 56 -13.02 -18.06 -4.09
CA THR A 56 -13.18 -19.16 -3.14
C THR A 56 -12.18 -19.10 -1.98
N SER A 57 -11.19 -18.21 -2.06
CA SER A 57 -10.22 -18.03 -0.97
C SER A 57 -10.91 -17.44 0.26
N THR A 58 -10.59 -17.99 1.42
CA THR A 58 -11.05 -17.49 2.71
C THR A 58 -10.08 -16.48 3.31
N SER A 59 -9.03 -16.11 2.57
CA SER A 59 -8.03 -15.15 3.02
C SER A 59 -8.63 -13.77 3.26
N LEU A 60 -8.02 -13.02 4.18
CA LEU A 60 -8.43 -11.65 4.48
C LEU A 60 -8.39 -10.79 3.22
N ALA A 61 -7.32 -10.92 2.42
CA ALA A 61 -7.13 -10.18 1.19
C ALA A 61 -8.25 -10.48 0.18
N SER A 62 -8.50 -11.76 -0.10
CA SER A 62 -9.57 -12.17 -1.01
C SER A 62 -10.93 -11.63 -0.57
N ARG A 63 -11.28 -11.77 0.70
CA ARG A 63 -12.59 -11.30 1.20
C ARG A 63 -12.73 -9.78 1.09
N HIS A 64 -11.69 -9.01 1.32
CA HIS A 64 -11.73 -7.55 1.17
C HIS A 64 -11.86 -7.12 -0.28
N TYR A 65 -11.17 -7.82 -1.19
CA TYR A 65 -11.23 -7.54 -2.61
C TYR A 65 -12.58 -7.93 -3.23
N ASN A 66 -12.99 -9.18 -3.05
CA ASN A 66 -14.19 -9.73 -3.69
C ASN A 66 -15.49 -9.07 -3.19
N ASN A 67 -15.54 -8.68 -1.91
CA ASN A 67 -16.70 -7.95 -1.37
C ASN A 67 -16.65 -6.44 -1.63
N ARG A 68 -15.61 -5.94 -2.31
CA ARG A 68 -15.40 -4.51 -2.62
C ARG A 68 -15.47 -3.58 -1.40
N TRP A 69 -14.98 -4.05 -0.25
CA TRP A 69 -14.90 -3.22 0.96
C TRP A 69 -13.85 -2.12 0.85
N ILE A 70 -12.87 -2.31 -0.02
CA ILE A 70 -11.87 -1.31 -0.40
C ILE A 70 -12.00 -1.10 -1.91
N LEU A 71 -12.42 0.09 -2.32
CA LEU A 71 -12.75 0.39 -3.72
C LEU A 71 -11.51 0.50 -4.61
N ASP A 72 -10.47 1.15 -4.12
CA ASP A 72 -9.21 1.38 -4.82
C ASP A 72 -8.02 1.12 -3.90
N ASN A 73 -6.84 0.89 -4.48
CA ASN A 73 -5.59 0.75 -3.74
C ASN A 73 -5.63 -0.38 -2.70
N GLN A 74 -6.22 -1.52 -3.04
CA GLN A 74 -6.55 -2.62 -2.12
C GLN A 74 -5.33 -3.18 -1.41
N CYS A 75 -4.24 -3.45 -2.14
CA CYS A 75 -2.98 -3.88 -1.52
C CYS A 75 -2.40 -2.76 -0.65
N TYR A 76 -2.33 -1.54 -1.18
CA TYR A 76 -1.67 -0.42 -0.54
C TYR A 76 -2.36 0.03 0.75
N THR A 77 -3.69 -0.02 0.81
CA THR A 77 -4.47 0.37 1.99
C THR A 77 -4.08 -0.43 3.24
N CYS A 78 -3.73 -1.70 3.06
CA CYS A 78 -3.23 -2.55 4.14
C CYS A 78 -1.72 -2.45 4.29
N HIS A 79 -0.97 -2.51 3.17
CA HIS A 79 0.49 -2.63 3.18
C HIS A 79 1.26 -1.30 3.32
N ALA A 80 0.56 -0.16 3.25
CA ALA A 80 1.10 1.13 3.64
C ALA A 80 0.67 1.48 5.06
N ASN A 81 1.61 1.99 5.86
CA ASN A 81 1.26 2.45 7.20
C ASN A 81 0.36 3.67 7.11
N TYR A 82 -0.71 3.68 7.90
CA TYR A 82 -1.56 4.85 8.03
C TYR A 82 -0.84 5.98 8.79
N GLY A 83 -0.98 7.22 8.32
CA GLY A 83 -0.39 8.42 8.93
C GLY A 83 0.10 9.42 7.89
N PHE A 84 0.34 10.68 8.29
CA PHE A 84 0.69 11.77 7.37
C PHE A 84 1.93 11.47 6.50
N PHE A 85 2.95 10.83 7.07
CA PHE A 85 4.17 10.41 6.35
C PHE A 85 4.17 8.94 5.93
N GLY A 86 3.15 8.17 6.32
CA GLY A 86 3.06 6.74 6.05
C GLY A 86 3.21 6.40 4.57
N PRO A 87 2.48 7.08 3.66
CA PRO A 87 2.59 6.85 2.23
C PRO A 87 4.00 7.05 1.64
N ILE A 88 4.70 8.09 2.11
CA ILE A 88 6.05 8.43 1.65
C ILE A 88 7.04 7.38 2.15
N LEU A 89 6.98 7.05 3.45
CA LEU A 89 7.87 6.05 4.06
C LEU A 89 7.69 4.67 3.43
N THR A 90 6.46 4.24 3.21
CA THR A 90 6.18 2.96 2.53
C THR A 90 6.75 2.93 1.12
N LYS A 91 6.69 4.03 0.36
CA LYS A 91 7.28 4.08 -1.00
C LYS A 91 8.80 4.07 -0.98
N LEU A 92 9.43 4.75 -0.01
CA LEU A 92 10.88 4.68 0.20
C LEU A 92 11.31 3.26 0.58
N GLU A 93 10.58 2.60 1.48
CA GLU A 93 10.82 1.19 1.82
C GLU A 93 10.61 0.27 0.60
N SER A 94 9.62 0.57 -0.24
CA SER A 94 9.36 -0.18 -1.48
C SER A 94 10.49 -0.07 -2.51
N MET A 95 11.31 0.99 -2.47
CA MET A 95 12.51 1.08 -3.33
C MET A 95 13.50 -0.05 -3.04
N ARG A 96 13.49 -0.59 -1.81
CA ARG A 96 14.26 -1.79 -1.46
C ARG A 96 13.82 -2.98 -2.33
N HIS A 97 12.52 -3.16 -2.53
CA HIS A 97 11.99 -4.25 -3.35
C HIS A 97 12.37 -4.07 -4.82
N VAL A 98 12.38 -2.85 -5.33
CA VAL A 98 12.85 -2.53 -6.69
C VAL A 98 14.32 -2.90 -6.85
N ALA A 99 15.17 -2.48 -5.93
CA ALA A 99 16.60 -2.80 -5.99
C ALA A 99 16.87 -4.31 -5.83
N ILE A 100 16.09 -5.05 -5.02
CA ILE A 100 16.14 -6.52 -4.98
C ILE A 100 15.71 -7.12 -6.33
N TYR A 101 14.61 -6.63 -6.92
CA TYR A 101 14.10 -7.11 -8.20
C TYR A 101 15.13 -6.97 -9.33
N TYR A 102 15.86 -5.86 -9.37
CA TYR A 102 16.93 -5.62 -10.35
C TYR A 102 18.28 -6.24 -9.97
N GLY A 103 18.37 -7.02 -8.89
CA GLY A 103 19.61 -7.70 -8.48
C GLY A 103 20.67 -6.77 -7.87
N LEU A 104 20.31 -5.54 -7.48
CA LEU A 104 21.20 -4.59 -6.80
C LEU A 104 21.36 -4.89 -5.30
N MET A 105 20.52 -5.77 -4.75
CA MET A 105 20.58 -6.24 -3.36
C MET A 105 20.23 -7.73 -3.28
N HIS A 106 20.62 -8.35 -2.15
CA HIS A 106 20.36 -9.77 -1.90
C HIS A 106 18.86 -10.08 -1.84
N MET A 107 18.42 -11.07 -2.62
CA MET A 107 17.05 -11.55 -2.60
C MET A 107 16.87 -12.52 -1.43
N PRO A 108 15.95 -12.24 -0.48
CA PRO A 108 15.63 -13.22 0.56
C PRO A 108 14.94 -14.43 -0.05
N LYS A 109 15.21 -15.62 0.50
CA LYS A 109 14.58 -16.88 0.06
C LYS A 109 13.05 -16.86 0.14
N GLU A 110 12.50 -16.03 1.02
CA GLU A 110 11.07 -15.88 1.23
C GLU A 110 10.70 -14.41 1.34
N ILE A 111 9.56 -14.04 0.75
CA ILE A 111 8.95 -12.72 0.95
C ILE A 111 8.31 -12.72 2.34
N GLN A 112 8.89 -11.93 3.23
CA GLN A 112 8.41 -11.75 4.60
C GLN A 112 8.16 -10.27 4.87
N LEU A 113 7.23 -10.00 5.78
CA LEU A 113 7.03 -8.64 6.28
C LEU A 113 8.26 -8.22 7.08
N THR A 114 8.84 -7.07 6.74
CA THR A 114 9.99 -6.51 7.46
C THR A 114 9.62 -5.96 8.84
N ARG A 115 8.35 -5.62 9.03
CA ARG A 115 7.79 -5.15 10.30
C ARG A 115 6.41 -5.77 10.54
N PRO A 116 5.98 -5.95 11.79
CA PRO A 116 4.62 -6.37 12.09
C PRO A 116 3.58 -5.41 11.52
N PHE A 117 2.43 -5.94 11.13
CA PHE A 117 1.28 -5.15 10.68
C PHE A 117 0.73 -4.33 11.86
N PRO A 118 0.70 -2.99 11.78
CA PRO A 118 0.12 -2.19 12.85
C PRO A 118 -1.41 -2.29 12.80
N ASN A 119 -2.02 -2.50 13.97
CA ASN A 119 -3.47 -2.59 14.12
C ASN A 119 -4.19 -1.32 13.67
N SER A 120 -3.52 -0.16 13.70
CA SER A 120 -4.05 1.08 13.15
C SER A 120 -4.49 0.93 11.70
N ASN A 121 -3.81 0.10 10.90
CA ASN A 121 -4.18 -0.13 9.51
C ASN A 121 -5.57 -0.79 9.40
N CYS A 122 -5.89 -1.71 10.31
CA CYS A 122 -7.22 -2.33 10.42
C CYS A 122 -8.26 -1.37 11.01
N LEU A 123 -7.86 -0.60 12.02
CA LEU A 123 -8.77 0.24 12.81
C LEU A 123 -9.27 1.48 12.05
N GLN A 124 -8.64 1.87 10.94
CA GLN A 124 -9.17 2.89 10.02
C GLN A 124 -10.63 2.62 9.64
N CYS A 125 -10.94 1.36 9.32
CA CYS A 125 -12.29 0.95 8.94
C CYS A 125 -13.02 0.23 10.10
N HIS A 126 -12.29 -0.55 10.90
CA HIS A 126 -12.90 -1.38 11.96
C HIS A 126 -13.03 -0.69 13.32
N GLY A 127 -12.25 0.35 13.61
CA GLY A 127 -12.17 0.95 14.96
C GLY A 127 -13.46 1.63 15.41
N HIS A 128 -14.27 2.09 14.46
CA HIS A 128 -15.57 2.72 14.74
C HIS A 128 -16.73 1.73 14.69
N ALA A 129 -16.54 0.52 14.18
CA ALA A 129 -17.60 -0.47 14.01
C ALA A 129 -18.15 -0.94 15.37
N ALA A 130 -19.47 -1.02 15.48
CA ALA A 130 -20.12 -1.50 16.70
C ALA A 130 -19.61 -2.90 17.10
N GLN A 131 -19.47 -3.80 16.13
CA GLN A 131 -18.95 -5.15 16.37
C GLN A 131 -17.52 -5.17 16.95
N PHE A 132 -16.68 -4.21 16.59
CA PHE A 132 -15.35 -4.10 17.20
C PHE A 132 -15.47 -3.65 18.67
N LYS A 133 -16.32 -2.65 18.94
CA LYS A 133 -16.48 -2.04 20.26
C LYS A 133 -17.22 -2.90 21.28
N THR A 134 -18.13 -3.78 20.83
CA THR A 134 -19.05 -4.50 21.74
C THR A 134 -18.77 -5.98 21.86
N LYS A 135 -18.01 -6.61 20.95
CA LYS A 135 -17.72 -8.04 21.06
C LYS A 135 -16.90 -8.32 22.34
N PRO A 136 -17.33 -9.23 23.22
CA PRO A 136 -16.65 -9.50 24.50
C PRO A 136 -15.16 -9.82 24.35
N VAL A 137 -14.81 -10.58 23.29
CA VAL A 137 -13.42 -10.92 22.99
C VAL A 137 -12.58 -9.67 22.75
N HIS A 138 -13.05 -8.69 21.97
CA HIS A 138 -12.31 -7.46 21.73
C HIS A 138 -12.28 -6.55 22.95
N VAL A 139 -13.38 -6.46 23.70
CA VAL A 139 -13.47 -5.64 24.92
C VAL A 139 -12.44 -6.11 25.95
N ALA A 140 -12.30 -7.42 26.14
CA ALA A 140 -11.35 -8.01 27.09
C ALA A 140 -9.87 -7.69 26.78
N VAL A 141 -9.54 -7.42 25.52
CA VAL A 141 -8.17 -7.14 25.07
C VAL A 141 -8.04 -5.75 24.40
N MET A 142 -8.99 -4.84 24.64
CA MET A 142 -9.07 -3.59 23.88
C MET A 142 -7.78 -2.76 24.00
N THR A 143 -7.25 -2.63 25.22
CA THR A 143 -6.02 -1.87 25.48
C THR A 143 -4.81 -2.46 24.76
N THR A 144 -4.68 -3.80 24.72
CA THR A 144 -3.57 -4.46 24.05
C THR A 144 -3.69 -4.39 22.53
N LEU A 145 -4.92 -4.38 21.99
CA LEU A 145 -5.18 -4.15 20.57
C LEU A 145 -4.82 -2.70 20.17
N LEU A 146 -5.28 -1.70 20.93
CA LEU A 146 -5.02 -0.29 20.60
C LEU A 146 -3.53 0.08 20.70
N ASN A 147 -2.79 -0.57 21.60
CA ASN A 147 -1.35 -0.34 21.79
C ASN A 147 -0.45 -1.26 20.96
N ASN A 148 -0.99 -2.00 19.98
CA ASN A 148 -0.24 -2.97 19.14
C ASN A 148 0.47 -4.11 19.89
N GLN A 149 0.11 -4.36 21.16
CA GLN A 149 0.69 -5.46 21.94
C GLN A 149 0.11 -6.82 21.53
N LEU A 150 -1.16 -6.84 21.11
CA LEU A 150 -1.80 -8.00 20.49
C LEU A 150 -2.20 -7.63 19.06
N SER A 151 -1.72 -8.37 18.07
CA SER A 151 -2.03 -8.08 16.67
C SER A 151 -3.39 -8.62 16.25
N CYS A 152 -4.16 -7.83 15.48
CA CYS A 152 -5.43 -8.26 14.88
C CYS A 152 -5.26 -9.55 14.05
N ILE A 153 -4.16 -9.63 13.31
CA ILE A 153 -3.83 -10.76 12.45
C ILE A 153 -3.34 -11.99 13.24
N THR A 154 -3.34 -11.98 14.57
CA THR A 154 -3.14 -13.22 15.34
C THR A 154 -4.41 -14.06 15.36
N CYS A 155 -5.58 -13.42 15.38
CA CYS A 155 -6.89 -14.08 15.36
C CYS A 155 -7.53 -14.03 13.96
N HIS A 156 -7.32 -12.96 13.20
CA HIS A 156 -7.86 -12.78 11.84
C HIS A 156 -6.90 -13.29 10.76
N ARG A 157 -6.60 -14.60 10.81
CA ARG A 157 -5.80 -15.33 9.80
C ARG A 157 -6.69 -16.21 8.92
N PRO A 158 -6.21 -16.63 7.73
CA PRO A 158 -4.99 -16.21 7.05
C PRO A 158 -5.14 -14.86 6.33
N ILE A 159 -4.06 -14.09 6.22
CA ILE A 159 -4.08 -12.81 5.46
C ILE A 159 -4.09 -13.09 3.96
N HIS A 160 -3.22 -14.01 3.54
CA HIS A 160 -3.15 -14.58 2.20
C HIS A 160 -3.06 -16.09 2.28
N THR A 161 -3.64 -16.79 1.31
CA THR A 161 -3.44 -18.24 1.10
C THR A 161 -2.59 -18.49 -0.13
N VAL A 162 -1.31 -18.17 -0.05
CA VAL A 162 -0.34 -18.47 -1.11
C VAL A 162 0.10 -19.92 -1.01
N GLN A 163 -0.04 -20.68 -2.10
CA GLN A 163 0.65 -21.97 -2.26
C GLN A 163 2.11 -21.67 -2.57
N ARG A 164 3.04 -22.26 -1.80
CA ARG A 164 4.48 -22.20 -2.09
C ARG A 164 4.89 -23.29 -3.04
#